data_AF-A0AAU3MDU3-F1
#
_entry.id   AF-A0AAU3MDU3-F1
#
_cell.length_a   1.000
_cell.length_b   1.000
_cell.length_c   1.000
_cell.angle_alpha   90.00
_cell.angle_beta   90.00
_cell.angle_gamma   90.00
#
_symmetry.space_group_name_H-M   'P 1'
#
loop_
_entity.id
_entity.type
_entity.pdbx_description
1 polymer ?
#
loop_
_entity_poly.entity_id
_entity_poly.type
_entity_poly.pdbx_seq_one_letter_code
_entity_poly.pdbx_strand_id
1 'polypeptide(L)'
;MTALYEMSDDRSMELPDELLRGTSDVHVHSGPWLKSCPGRLDPFQIAEQAKAAGMKSLVYYDHTMGISNGTSMLVSRQVPGIQIFGGIIMTSVLGGLNPRAVKTALHYGAGAKFVHFGAHCTHFMASHEGSYVDGKPVPFKDQYPKFAEQELSRSIRIPLDGSVPDALAEILGLIAERPDVHLNTGHLSVEEAFRLVDLAIDAGIRKIVVAHPCRGRMTTEQQKQLAAKP
;
A
#
# COMPACT_ATOMS: atom_id res chain seq x y z
N MET A 1 -12.81 -24.64 16.79
CA MET A 1 -12.41 -24.18 18.13
C MET A 1 -11.92 -22.76 17.96
N THR A 2 -12.83 -21.80 18.11
CA THR A 2 -12.56 -20.36 18.01
C THR A 2 -11.67 -19.98 19.19
N ALA A 3 -10.46 -19.49 18.92
CA ALA A 3 -9.66 -18.83 19.93
C ALA A 3 -10.41 -17.55 20.34
N LEU A 4 -11.21 -17.66 21.39
CA LEU A 4 -11.70 -16.52 22.14
C LEU A 4 -10.44 -15.79 22.62
N TYR A 5 -10.23 -14.58 22.12
CA TYR A 5 -9.19 -13.69 22.61
C TYR A 5 -9.33 -13.61 24.14
N GLU A 6 -8.30 -14.04 24.87
CA GLU A 6 -8.15 -13.71 26.29
C GLU A 6 -7.94 -12.20 26.41
N MET A 7 -9.04 -11.44 26.36
CA MET A 7 -9.09 -10.13 26.97
C MET A 7 -9.08 -10.38 28.47
N SER A 8 -7.89 -10.37 29.08
CA SER A 8 -7.76 -10.27 30.54
C SER A 8 -8.67 -9.13 31.01
N ASP A 9 -9.61 -9.42 31.90
CA ASP A 9 -10.64 -8.49 32.41
C ASP A 9 -10.09 -7.22 33.08
N ASP A 10 -8.76 -7.09 33.21
CA ASP A 10 -8.06 -5.99 33.88
C ASP A 10 -7.35 -5.02 32.90
N ARG A 11 -7.64 -5.11 31.58
CA ARG A 11 -7.07 -4.18 30.58
C ARG A 11 -7.97 -2.96 30.38
N SER A 12 -7.53 -1.80 30.88
CA SER A 12 -8.13 -0.49 30.58
C SER A 12 -7.88 -0.09 29.12
N MET A 13 -8.88 0.54 28.50
CA MET A 13 -8.77 1.18 27.17
C MET A 13 -8.33 2.65 27.26
N GLU A 14 -8.17 3.21 28.47
CA GLU A 14 -7.84 4.63 28.66
C GLU A 14 -6.52 5.02 28.01
N LEU A 15 -5.45 4.25 28.23
CA LEU A 15 -4.14 4.54 27.65
C LEU A 15 -4.15 4.39 26.11
N PRO A 16 -4.68 3.30 25.51
CA PRO A 16 -4.89 3.24 24.07
C PRO A 16 -5.68 4.43 23.50
N ASP A 17 -6.79 4.82 24.13
CA ASP A 17 -7.63 5.93 23.66
C ASP A 17 -6.90 7.27 23.74
N GLU A 18 -6.12 7.50 24.80
CA GLU A 18 -5.25 8.67 24.93
C GLU A 18 -4.20 8.70 23.81
N LEU A 19 -3.52 7.57 23.58
CA LEU A 19 -2.47 7.45 22.57
C LEU A 19 -2.98 7.65 21.13
N LEU A 20 -4.26 7.42 20.84
CA LEU A 20 -4.85 7.63 19.53
C LEU A 20 -5.09 9.11 19.20
N ARG A 21 -5.26 9.97 20.21
CA ARG A 21 -5.60 11.38 19.98
C ARG A 21 -4.46 12.10 19.23
N GLY A 22 -4.81 12.77 18.15
CA GLY A 22 -3.87 13.49 17.29
C GLY A 22 -3.01 12.61 16.37
N THR A 23 -3.14 11.28 16.44
CA THR A 23 -2.37 10.36 15.59
C THR A 23 -2.88 10.34 14.16
N SER A 24 -2.10 9.71 13.28
CA SER A 24 -2.48 9.47 11.89
C SER A 24 -2.24 8.02 11.54
N ASP A 25 -3.26 7.36 11.00
CA ASP A 25 -3.09 6.01 10.44
C ASP A 25 -2.75 6.13 8.96
N VAL A 26 -1.56 5.64 8.61
CA VAL A 26 -0.95 5.80 7.28
C VAL A 26 -1.25 4.64 6.33
N HIS A 27 -2.00 3.63 6.76
CA HIS A 27 -2.35 2.49 5.91
C HIS A 27 -3.71 1.90 6.31
N VAL A 28 -4.79 2.49 5.81
CA VAL A 28 -6.15 2.01 6.05
C VAL A 28 -6.76 1.50 4.76
N HIS A 29 -7.07 0.21 4.70
CA HIS A 29 -7.94 -0.32 3.64
C HIS A 29 -9.37 0.12 3.92
N SER A 30 -9.85 1.09 3.14
CA SER A 30 -11.14 1.75 3.40
C SER A 30 -12.30 1.18 2.59
N GLY A 31 -12.01 0.35 1.60
CA GLY A 31 -12.95 0.01 0.53
C GLY A 31 -13.02 1.09 -0.56
N PRO A 32 -13.86 0.91 -1.61
CA PRO A 32 -14.88 -0.13 -1.77
C PRO A 32 -14.35 -1.57 -1.77
N TRP A 33 -15.19 -2.51 -1.31
CA TRP A 33 -14.80 -3.89 -1.08
C TRP A 33 -15.29 -4.84 -2.17
N LEU A 34 -14.51 -5.88 -2.47
CA LEU A 34 -14.99 -7.03 -3.23
C LEU A 34 -16.06 -7.77 -2.43
N LYS A 35 -17.11 -8.28 -3.08
CA LYS A 35 -18.12 -9.12 -2.41
C LYS A 35 -17.52 -10.36 -1.75
N SER A 36 -16.44 -10.91 -2.32
CA SER A 36 -15.71 -12.07 -1.80
C SER A 36 -14.77 -11.73 -0.63
N CYS A 37 -14.45 -10.45 -0.42
CA CYS A 37 -13.62 -9.98 0.68
C CYS A 37 -14.27 -8.71 1.27
N PRO A 38 -15.43 -8.85 1.94
CA PRO A 38 -16.13 -7.71 2.49
C PRO A 38 -15.32 -7.14 3.66
N GLY A 39 -15.08 -5.83 3.64
CA GLY A 39 -14.57 -5.14 4.81
C GLY A 39 -15.63 -5.03 5.90
N ARG A 40 -15.18 -4.69 7.11
CA ARG A 40 -16.08 -4.53 8.27
C ARG A 40 -16.87 -3.23 8.24
N LEU A 41 -16.31 -2.19 7.65
CA LEU A 41 -16.84 -0.83 7.65
C LEU A 41 -16.67 -0.22 6.25
N ASP A 42 -17.55 0.73 5.93
CA ASP A 42 -17.38 1.57 4.75
C ASP A 42 -16.43 2.76 5.03
N PRO A 43 -15.95 3.47 3.99
CA PRO A 43 -15.05 4.60 4.17
C PRO A 43 -15.58 5.71 5.10
N PHE A 44 -16.88 5.98 5.11
CA PHE A 44 -17.46 7.03 5.94
C PHE A 44 -17.47 6.61 7.41
N GLN A 45 -17.89 5.39 7.69
CA GLN A 45 -17.88 4.81 9.04
C GLN A 45 -16.47 4.79 9.65
N ILE A 46 -15.47 4.45 8.84
CA ILE A 46 -14.06 4.47 9.25
C ILE A 46 -13.63 5.88 9.66
N ALA A 47 -13.95 6.89 8.84
CA ALA A 47 -13.62 8.29 9.16
C ALA A 47 -14.34 8.79 10.41
N GLU A 48 -15.62 8.44 10.59
CA GLU A 48 -16.41 8.83 11.76
C GLU A 48 -15.83 8.23 13.05
N GLN A 49 -15.44 6.95 13.03
CA GLN A 49 -14.81 6.30 14.19
C GLN A 49 -13.45 6.90 14.52
N ALA A 50 -12.60 7.15 13.52
CA ALA A 50 -11.31 7.79 13.73
C ALA A 50 -11.45 9.22 14.29
N LYS A 51 -12.43 9.98 13.78
CA LYS A 51 -12.76 11.31 14.30
C LYS A 51 -13.24 11.23 15.76
N ALA A 52 -14.11 10.28 16.08
CA ALA A 52 -14.58 10.07 17.45
C ALA A 52 -13.44 9.69 18.42
N ALA A 53 -12.45 8.95 17.94
CA ALA A 53 -11.22 8.62 18.67
C ALA A 53 -10.23 9.81 18.76
N GLY A 54 -10.55 10.96 18.17
CA GLY A 54 -9.69 12.15 18.19
C GLY A 54 -8.47 12.07 17.29
N MET A 55 -8.46 11.16 16.30
CA MET A 55 -7.36 11.04 15.34
C MET A 55 -7.32 12.26 14.41
N LYS A 56 -6.12 12.61 13.96
CA LYS A 56 -5.86 13.75 13.07
C LYS A 56 -6.14 13.42 11.61
N SER A 57 -5.69 12.25 11.16
CA SER A 57 -5.80 11.89 9.74
C SER A 57 -5.78 10.40 9.45
N LEU A 58 -6.28 10.02 8.28
CA LEU A 58 -6.22 8.67 7.73
C LEU A 58 -5.68 8.71 6.30
N VAL A 59 -4.94 7.68 5.91
CA VAL A 59 -4.52 7.44 4.52
C VAL A 59 -5.24 6.20 3.99
N TYR A 60 -6.13 6.41 3.03
CA TYR A 60 -6.93 5.35 2.43
C TYR A 60 -6.19 4.62 1.34
N TYR A 61 -6.33 3.30 1.35
CA TYR A 61 -5.86 2.37 0.35
C TYR A 61 -7.06 1.64 -0.25
N ASP A 62 -7.16 1.69 -1.58
CA ASP A 62 -8.01 0.80 -2.34
C ASP A 62 -7.13 -0.31 -2.91
N HIS A 63 -7.17 -1.47 -2.26
CA HIS A 63 -6.38 -2.63 -2.65
C HIS A 63 -6.90 -3.32 -3.92
N THR A 64 -8.16 -3.09 -4.27
CA THR A 64 -8.84 -3.80 -5.36
C THR A 64 -8.56 -3.11 -6.68
N MET A 65 -8.94 -1.84 -6.80
CA MET A 65 -8.77 -1.08 -8.04
C MET A 65 -7.47 -0.28 -8.05
N GLY A 66 -6.95 0.09 -6.88
CA GLY A 66 -5.68 0.81 -6.76
C GLY A 66 -5.80 2.33 -6.75
N ILE A 67 -6.99 2.94 -6.65
CA ILE A 67 -7.15 4.40 -6.55
C ILE A 67 -8.07 4.75 -5.39
N SER A 68 -7.55 5.46 -4.39
CA SER A 68 -8.34 5.94 -3.25
C SER A 68 -8.62 7.44 -3.27
N ASN A 69 -8.03 8.21 -4.18
CA ASN A 69 -8.13 9.67 -4.21
C ASN A 69 -9.56 10.21 -4.27
N GLY A 70 -10.41 9.58 -5.09
CA GLY A 70 -11.82 9.95 -5.23
C GLY A 70 -12.59 9.71 -3.94
N THR A 71 -12.43 8.52 -3.36
CA THR A 71 -13.02 8.15 -2.07
C THR A 71 -12.58 9.11 -0.97
N SER A 72 -11.28 9.39 -0.84
CA SER A 72 -10.74 10.32 0.16
C SER A 72 -11.32 11.73 0.01
N MET A 73 -11.49 12.21 -1.23
CA MET A 73 -12.12 13.50 -1.50
C MET A 73 -13.59 13.52 -1.05
N LEU A 74 -14.37 12.49 -1.40
CA LEU A 74 -15.79 12.41 -1.06
C LEU A 74 -16.00 12.30 0.46
N VAL A 75 -15.21 11.45 1.14
CA VAL A 75 -15.28 11.29 2.59
C VAL A 75 -14.85 12.57 3.31
N SER A 76 -13.79 13.23 2.84
CA SER A 76 -13.36 14.52 3.43
C SER A 76 -14.44 15.61 3.36
N ARG A 77 -15.32 15.57 2.34
CA ARG A 77 -16.46 16.49 2.23
C ARG A 77 -17.60 16.13 3.19
N GLN A 78 -17.83 14.83 3.40
CA GLN A 78 -18.95 14.35 4.20
C GLN A 78 -18.64 14.29 5.71
N VAL A 79 -17.37 14.06 6.08
CA VAL A 79 -16.91 13.90 7.46
C VAL A 79 -15.88 14.99 7.79
N PRO A 80 -16.31 16.26 7.98
CA PRO A 80 -15.40 17.34 8.32
C PRO A 80 -14.81 17.13 9.73
N GLY A 81 -13.60 17.64 9.95
CA GLY A 81 -12.89 17.56 11.24
C GLY A 81 -11.87 16.43 11.33
N ILE A 82 -11.67 15.64 10.27
CA ILE A 82 -10.57 14.69 10.11
C ILE A 82 -10.00 14.83 8.69
N GLN A 83 -8.67 14.71 8.54
CA GLN A 83 -8.04 14.78 7.21
C GLN A 83 -7.99 13.39 6.59
N ILE A 84 -8.53 13.22 5.38
CA ILE A 84 -8.47 11.94 4.66
C ILE A 84 -7.59 12.11 3.42
N PHE A 85 -6.53 11.32 3.35
CA PHE A 85 -5.63 11.25 2.21
C PHE A 85 -5.86 9.97 1.41
N GLY A 86 -5.41 9.96 0.17
CA GLY A 86 -5.46 8.81 -0.71
C GLY A 86 -4.28 8.78 -1.66
N GLY A 87 -4.23 7.79 -2.53
CA GLY A 87 -3.12 7.59 -3.44
C GLY A 87 -3.42 6.49 -4.45
N ILE A 88 -2.34 6.07 -5.11
CA ILE A 88 -2.37 5.05 -6.15
C ILE A 88 -1.53 3.84 -5.75
N ILE A 89 -2.08 2.66 -6.00
CA ILE A 89 -1.36 1.39 -6.04
C ILE A 89 -1.27 1.01 -7.51
N MET A 90 -0.07 0.76 -8.02
CA MET A 90 0.15 0.37 -9.41
C MET A 90 -0.28 -1.09 -9.66
N THR A 91 -1.59 -1.34 -9.61
CA THR A 91 -2.22 -2.64 -9.83
C THR A 91 -2.22 -3.00 -11.32
N SER A 92 -2.39 -4.29 -11.63
CA SER A 92 -2.55 -4.73 -13.03
C SER A 92 -3.79 -4.15 -13.71
N VAL A 93 -4.83 -3.80 -12.94
CA VAL A 93 -6.05 -3.11 -13.42
C VAL A 93 -5.72 -1.72 -13.97
N LEU A 94 -4.73 -1.03 -13.40
CA LEU A 94 -4.26 0.27 -13.88
C LEU A 94 -3.11 0.15 -14.91
N GLY A 95 -2.80 -1.07 -15.36
CA GLY A 95 -1.73 -1.35 -16.31
C GLY A 95 -0.35 -1.56 -15.69
N GLY A 96 -0.26 -1.74 -14.37
CA GLY A 96 1.01 -1.95 -13.68
C GLY A 96 1.92 -0.72 -13.75
N LEU A 97 3.10 -0.86 -14.38
CA LEU A 97 4.11 0.18 -14.49
C LEU A 97 3.69 1.23 -15.54
N ASN A 98 2.69 2.04 -15.17
CA ASN A 98 1.99 2.95 -16.06
C ASN A 98 2.16 4.42 -15.59
N PRO A 99 3.07 5.20 -16.22
CA PRO A 99 3.30 6.60 -15.86
C PRO A 99 2.06 7.48 -16.03
N ARG A 100 1.23 7.19 -17.03
CA ARG A 100 -0.01 7.93 -17.27
C ARG A 100 -0.97 7.80 -16.09
N ALA A 101 -1.12 6.58 -15.55
CA ALA A 101 -1.98 6.35 -14.39
C ALA A 101 -1.48 7.11 -13.15
N VAL A 102 -0.17 7.09 -12.89
CA VAL A 102 0.44 7.84 -11.79
C VAL A 102 0.25 9.35 -11.97
N LYS A 103 0.55 9.88 -13.16
CA LYS A 103 0.36 11.31 -13.49
C LYS A 103 -1.08 11.75 -13.30
N THR A 104 -2.04 10.92 -13.71
CA THR A 104 -3.46 11.19 -13.48
C THR A 104 -3.80 11.16 -11.99
N ALA A 105 -3.37 10.14 -11.24
CA ALA A 105 -3.66 10.03 -9.80
C ALA A 105 -3.10 11.20 -8.97
N LEU A 106 -1.94 11.77 -9.37
CA LEU A 106 -1.36 12.95 -8.74
C LEU A 106 -2.26 14.21 -8.81
N HIS A 107 -3.21 14.24 -9.77
CA HIS A 107 -4.14 15.36 -10.00
C HIS A 107 -5.61 14.97 -9.78
N TYR A 108 -5.93 13.68 -9.72
CA TYR A 108 -7.29 13.18 -9.60
C TYR A 108 -7.82 13.33 -8.17
N GLY A 109 -9.06 13.82 -8.03
CA GLY A 109 -9.69 14.02 -6.72
C GLY A 109 -8.88 14.94 -5.81
N ALA A 110 -8.54 14.46 -4.61
CA ALA A 110 -7.70 15.20 -3.66
C ALA A 110 -6.19 15.20 -4.02
N GLY A 111 -5.80 14.54 -5.12
CA GLY A 111 -4.41 14.29 -5.50
C GLY A 111 -3.77 13.19 -4.65
N ALA A 112 -2.92 12.37 -5.25
CA ALA A 112 -2.22 11.30 -4.54
C ALA A 112 -1.22 11.86 -3.54
N LYS A 113 -1.21 11.31 -2.32
CA LYS A 113 -0.20 11.51 -1.28
C LYS A 113 0.76 10.35 -1.14
N PHE A 114 0.48 9.26 -1.85
CA PHE A 114 1.41 8.16 -2.04
C PHE A 114 1.30 7.56 -3.44
N VAL A 115 2.42 7.00 -3.92
CA VAL A 115 2.50 6.10 -5.07
C VAL A 115 3.09 4.79 -4.56
N HIS A 116 2.31 3.72 -4.62
CA HIS A 116 2.69 2.40 -4.12
C HIS A 116 3.06 1.49 -5.27
N PHE A 117 4.27 0.91 -5.22
CA PHE A 117 4.86 0.20 -6.34
C PHE A 117 3.99 -0.94 -6.86
N GLY A 118 3.28 -1.65 -5.99
CA GLY A 118 2.33 -2.68 -6.40
C GLY A 118 2.01 -3.61 -5.24
N ALA A 119 0.87 -4.29 -5.34
CA ALA A 119 0.43 -5.26 -4.35
C ALA A 119 0.60 -6.70 -4.90
N HIS A 120 -0.50 -7.41 -5.13
CA HIS A 120 -0.49 -8.77 -5.70
C HIS A 120 0.11 -8.84 -7.11
N CYS A 121 0.06 -7.77 -7.88
CA CYS A 121 0.62 -7.68 -9.23
C CYS A 121 2.16 -7.57 -9.28
N THR A 122 2.85 -7.52 -8.14
CA THR A 122 4.33 -7.59 -8.14
C THR A 122 4.78 -9.00 -8.47
N HIS A 123 5.86 -9.15 -9.23
CA HIS A 123 6.35 -10.48 -9.62
C HIS A 123 6.67 -11.35 -8.42
N PHE A 124 7.23 -10.75 -7.37
CA PHE A 124 7.48 -11.42 -6.11
C PHE A 124 6.19 -11.96 -5.49
N MET A 125 5.14 -11.14 -5.31
CA MET A 125 3.89 -11.64 -4.74
C MET A 125 3.18 -12.62 -5.65
N ALA A 126 2.99 -12.31 -6.93
CA ALA A 126 2.30 -13.18 -7.88
C ALA A 126 2.95 -14.57 -7.98
N SER A 127 4.26 -14.67 -7.75
CA SER A 127 4.98 -15.95 -7.76
C SER A 127 4.81 -16.80 -6.49
N HIS A 128 4.41 -16.19 -5.37
CA HIS A 128 4.39 -16.81 -4.05
C HIS A 128 3.01 -16.84 -3.39
N GLU A 129 2.09 -15.99 -3.83
CA GLU A 129 0.73 -15.97 -3.30
C GLU A 129 -0.02 -17.23 -3.71
N GLY A 130 -0.94 -17.64 -2.85
CA GLY A 130 -1.59 -18.92 -2.99
C GLY A 130 -2.65 -19.13 -1.92
N SER A 131 -3.22 -20.33 -1.94
CA SER A 131 -4.15 -20.82 -0.93
C SER A 131 -3.68 -22.16 -0.41
N TYR A 132 -4.30 -22.62 0.67
CA TYR A 132 -4.09 -23.96 1.17
C TYR A 132 -4.96 -24.95 0.39
N VAL A 133 -4.32 -25.96 -0.18
CA VAL A 133 -4.98 -27.13 -0.80
C VAL A 133 -4.53 -28.35 0.01
N ASP A 134 -5.50 -29.06 0.60
CA ASP A 134 -5.24 -30.22 1.47
C ASP A 134 -4.22 -29.95 2.58
N GLY A 135 -4.32 -28.76 3.21
CA GLY A 135 -3.45 -28.36 4.31
C GLY A 135 -2.03 -27.94 3.90
N LYS A 136 -1.72 -27.89 2.60
CA LYS A 136 -0.42 -27.43 2.08
C LYS A 136 -0.57 -26.09 1.35
N PRO A 137 0.36 -25.14 1.52
CA PRO A 137 0.36 -23.92 0.73
C PRO A 137 0.69 -24.27 -0.73
N VAL A 138 -0.20 -23.91 -1.65
CA VAL A 138 -0.01 -24.10 -3.10
C VAL A 138 -0.11 -22.73 -3.77
N PRO A 139 0.88 -22.30 -4.57
CA PRO A 139 0.82 -21.02 -5.29
C PRO A 139 -0.33 -20.95 -6.30
N PHE A 140 -0.91 -19.75 -6.48
CA PHE A 140 -2.00 -19.56 -7.45
C PHE A 140 -1.58 -19.83 -8.89
N LYS A 141 -0.34 -19.55 -9.25
CA LYS A 141 0.22 -19.89 -10.57
C LYS A 141 0.18 -21.39 -10.87
N ASP A 142 0.24 -22.24 -9.85
CA ASP A 142 0.24 -23.71 -9.99
C ASP A 142 -1.18 -24.27 -9.92
N GLN A 143 -2.11 -23.55 -9.27
CA GLN A 143 -3.53 -23.92 -9.19
C GLN A 143 -4.35 -23.46 -10.40
N TYR A 144 -4.05 -22.27 -10.93
CA TYR A 144 -4.87 -21.59 -11.93
C TYR A 144 -4.02 -21.20 -13.15
N PRO A 145 -4.06 -21.98 -14.25
CA PRO A 145 -3.27 -21.69 -15.44
C PRO A 145 -3.49 -20.28 -16.01
N LYS A 146 -4.73 -19.78 -15.95
CA LYS A 146 -5.07 -18.40 -16.38
C LYS A 146 -4.36 -17.33 -15.54
N PHE A 147 -4.14 -17.58 -14.25
CA PHE A 147 -3.41 -16.64 -13.39
C PHE A 147 -1.93 -16.54 -13.82
N ALA A 148 -1.30 -17.69 -14.09
CA ALA A 148 0.08 -17.71 -14.61
C ALA A 148 0.19 -16.98 -15.95
N GLU A 149 -0.75 -17.24 -16.87
CA GLU A 149 -0.76 -16.65 -18.21
C GLU A 149 -1.10 -15.16 -18.21
N GLN A 150 -2.00 -14.70 -17.34
CA GLN A 150 -2.61 -13.36 -17.45
C GLN A 150 -2.20 -12.39 -16.34
N GLU A 151 -1.83 -12.86 -15.15
CA GLU A 151 -1.39 -11.98 -14.05
C GLU A 151 0.11 -12.07 -13.82
N LEU A 152 0.68 -13.27 -13.73
CA LEU A 152 2.10 -13.44 -13.48
C LEU A 152 2.95 -12.95 -14.66
N SER A 153 2.52 -13.21 -15.90
CA SER A 153 3.24 -12.79 -17.12
C SER A 153 3.37 -11.26 -17.25
N ARG A 154 2.40 -10.50 -16.73
CA ARG A 154 2.36 -9.03 -16.76
C ARG A 154 2.75 -8.40 -15.43
N SER A 155 3.19 -9.21 -14.47
CA SER A 155 3.57 -8.73 -13.14
C SER A 155 4.72 -7.75 -13.22
N ILE A 156 4.67 -6.72 -12.39
CA ILE A 156 5.68 -5.67 -12.35
C ILE A 156 6.80 -6.04 -11.37
N ARG A 157 8.02 -5.63 -11.69
CA ARG A 157 9.20 -5.93 -10.89
C ARG A 157 10.22 -4.81 -10.98
N ILE A 158 11.14 -4.78 -10.03
CA ILE A 158 12.31 -3.92 -10.10
C ILE A 158 13.47 -4.74 -10.68
N PRO A 159 14.06 -4.35 -11.83
CA PRO A 159 15.29 -4.99 -12.30
C PRO A 159 16.42 -4.80 -11.27
N LEU A 160 17.01 -5.91 -10.81
CA LEU A 160 18.11 -5.88 -9.85
C LEU A 160 19.42 -5.43 -10.51
N ASP A 161 19.54 -5.69 -11.80
CA ASP A 161 20.66 -5.34 -12.67
C ASP A 161 20.19 -4.66 -13.96
N GLY A 162 21.12 -4.03 -14.66
CA GLY A 162 20.86 -3.38 -15.95
C GLY A 162 20.14 -2.04 -15.87
N SER A 163 19.57 -1.65 -17.00
CA SER A 163 18.90 -0.36 -17.19
C SER A 163 17.54 -0.31 -16.50
N VAL A 164 17.23 0.83 -15.90
CA VAL A 164 15.90 1.14 -15.37
C VAL A 164 14.94 1.31 -16.55
N PRO A 165 13.76 0.67 -16.55
CA PRO A 165 12.76 0.87 -17.60
C PRO A 165 12.32 2.34 -17.65
N ASP A 166 12.15 2.90 -18.86
CA ASP A 166 11.77 4.30 -19.05
C ASP A 166 10.50 4.68 -18.28
N ALA A 167 9.52 3.78 -18.24
CA ALA A 167 8.30 3.97 -17.47
C ALA A 167 8.55 4.11 -15.97
N LEU A 168 9.47 3.32 -15.40
CA LEU A 168 9.84 3.44 -13.99
C LEU A 168 10.58 4.76 -13.74
N ALA A 169 11.52 5.13 -14.61
CA ALA A 169 12.23 6.41 -14.52
C ALA A 169 11.27 7.60 -14.57
N GLU A 170 10.29 7.59 -15.48
CA GLU A 170 9.26 8.63 -15.58
C GLU A 170 8.42 8.70 -14.29
N ILE A 171 7.99 7.56 -13.75
CA ILE A 171 7.22 7.51 -12.50
C ILE A 171 8.02 8.09 -11.33
N LEU A 172 9.31 7.74 -11.21
CA LEU A 172 10.17 8.28 -10.16
C LEU A 172 10.34 9.80 -10.31
N GLY A 173 10.51 10.30 -11.53
CA GLY A 173 10.56 11.74 -11.82
C GLY A 173 9.27 12.46 -11.42
N LEU A 174 8.10 11.91 -11.78
CA LEU A 174 6.80 12.46 -11.39
C LEU A 174 6.62 12.55 -9.87
N ILE A 175 7.16 11.60 -9.11
CA ILE A 175 7.12 11.61 -7.64
C ILE A 175 8.13 12.63 -7.09
N ALA A 176 9.33 12.71 -7.67
CA ALA A 176 10.38 13.63 -7.23
C ALA A 176 9.96 15.11 -7.35
N GLU A 177 9.16 15.46 -8.36
CA GLU A 177 8.57 16.80 -8.53
C GLU A 177 7.54 17.15 -7.42
N ARG A 178 7.18 16.19 -6.57
CA ARG A 178 6.07 16.30 -5.60
C ARG A 178 6.54 15.97 -4.17
N PRO A 179 7.12 16.94 -3.44
CA PRO A 179 7.64 16.71 -2.08
C PRO A 179 6.55 16.36 -1.05
N ASP A 180 5.27 16.49 -1.39
CA ASP A 180 4.13 16.08 -0.59
C ASP A 180 3.72 14.61 -0.79
N VAL A 181 4.35 13.88 -1.71
CA VAL A 181 4.01 12.51 -2.10
C VAL A 181 5.06 11.52 -1.60
N HIS A 182 4.59 10.40 -1.06
CA HIS A 182 5.45 9.31 -0.59
C HIS A 182 5.55 8.21 -1.66
N LEU A 183 6.76 7.75 -1.94
CA LEU A 183 6.95 6.47 -2.60
C LEU A 183 6.77 5.35 -1.57
N ASN A 184 5.93 4.38 -1.86
CA ASN A 184 5.77 3.18 -1.03
C ASN A 184 6.27 1.96 -1.82
N THR A 185 7.20 1.18 -1.24
CA THR A 185 7.84 0.04 -1.90
C THR A 185 6.86 -1.06 -2.29
N GLY A 186 5.68 -1.10 -1.67
CA GLY A 186 4.70 -2.15 -1.86
C GLY A 186 5.24 -3.55 -1.59
N HIS A 187 4.74 -4.52 -2.34
CA HIS A 187 4.94 -5.93 -2.01
C HIS A 187 6.13 -6.55 -2.76
N LEU A 188 7.24 -5.83 -2.79
CA LEU A 188 8.49 -6.28 -3.43
C LEU A 188 9.25 -7.32 -2.60
N SER A 189 10.17 -8.03 -3.25
CA SER A 189 11.23 -8.74 -2.55
C SER A 189 12.13 -7.76 -1.77
N VAL A 190 12.93 -8.26 -0.84
CA VAL A 190 13.88 -7.41 -0.08
C VAL A 190 14.88 -6.74 -1.03
N GLU A 191 15.44 -7.47 -1.97
CA GLU A 191 16.44 -6.98 -2.92
C GLU A 191 15.84 -5.91 -3.85
N GLU A 192 14.62 -6.14 -4.35
CA GLU A 192 13.90 -5.20 -5.18
C GLU A 192 13.56 -3.91 -4.42
N ALA A 193 13.21 -4.01 -3.14
CA ALA A 193 12.94 -2.84 -2.31
C ALA A 193 14.20 -2.00 -2.06
N PHE A 194 15.34 -2.63 -1.78
CA PHE A 194 16.62 -1.91 -1.68
C PHE A 194 16.93 -1.17 -2.99
N ARG A 195 16.81 -1.88 -4.12
CA ARG A 195 17.05 -1.28 -5.43
C ARG A 195 16.10 -0.12 -5.73
N LEU A 196 14.82 -0.26 -5.43
CA LEU A 196 13.85 0.84 -5.62
C LEU A 196 14.16 2.04 -4.73
N VAL A 197 14.57 1.81 -3.48
CA VAL A 197 14.96 2.90 -2.56
C VAL A 197 16.17 3.65 -3.11
N ASP A 198 17.19 2.94 -3.61
CA ASP A 198 18.37 3.56 -4.23
C ASP A 198 17.98 4.42 -5.44
N LEU A 199 17.18 3.85 -6.36
CA LEU A 199 16.68 4.56 -7.53
C LEU A 199 15.83 5.78 -7.17
N ALA A 200 15.04 5.69 -6.10
CA ALA A 200 14.20 6.79 -5.64
C ALA A 200 15.04 7.95 -5.07
N ILE A 201 16.07 7.64 -4.30
CA ILE A 201 17.00 8.63 -3.75
C ILE A 201 17.77 9.31 -4.89
N ASP A 202 18.27 8.53 -5.85
CA ASP A 202 18.98 9.06 -7.03
C ASP A 202 18.09 9.98 -7.87
N ALA A 203 16.78 9.68 -7.94
CA ALA A 203 15.78 10.53 -8.59
C ALA A 203 15.39 11.78 -7.77
N GLY A 204 15.83 11.90 -6.52
CA GLY A 204 15.53 13.04 -5.64
C GLY A 204 14.29 12.88 -4.76
N ILE A 205 13.72 11.68 -4.65
CA ILE A 205 12.56 11.40 -3.79
C ILE A 205 13.03 11.31 -2.33
N ARG A 206 12.49 12.20 -1.50
CA ARG A 206 12.83 12.31 -0.06
C ARG A 206 11.94 11.47 0.85
N LYS A 207 10.73 11.15 0.42
CA LYS A 207 9.69 10.53 1.25
C LYS A 207 9.43 9.12 0.78
N ILE A 208 10.07 8.17 1.45
CA ILE A 208 10.02 6.75 1.07
C ILE A 208 9.50 5.94 2.26
N VAL A 209 8.56 5.05 1.99
CA VAL A 209 7.97 4.12 2.97
C VAL A 209 8.25 2.70 2.53
N VAL A 210 8.91 1.92 3.38
CA VAL A 210 9.11 0.49 3.18
C VAL A 210 7.88 -0.26 3.72
N ALA A 211 7.10 -0.85 2.82
CA ALA A 211 5.81 -1.46 3.14
C ALA A 211 5.92 -2.69 4.04
N HIS A 212 4.83 -3.02 4.74
CA HIS A 212 4.79 -4.13 5.70
C HIS A 212 5.13 -5.51 5.11
N PRO A 213 4.75 -5.91 3.87
CA PRO A 213 5.11 -7.23 3.37
C PRO A 213 6.61 -7.35 3.13
N CYS A 214 7.23 -6.27 2.67
CA CYS A 214 8.67 -6.24 2.45
C CYS A 214 9.41 -6.17 3.79
N ARG A 215 9.04 -5.22 4.65
CA ARG A 215 9.65 -5.05 5.99
C ARG A 215 9.55 -6.30 6.84
N GLY A 216 8.41 -7.01 6.81
CA GLY A 216 8.21 -8.25 7.56
C GLY A 216 9.15 -9.39 7.18
N ARG A 217 9.82 -9.29 6.02
CA ARG A 217 10.80 -10.26 5.52
C ARG A 217 12.25 -9.78 5.69
N MET A 218 12.45 -8.56 6.15
CA MET A 218 13.79 -7.99 6.38
C MET A 218 14.29 -8.32 7.78
N THR A 219 15.60 -8.59 7.88
CA THR A 219 16.28 -8.60 9.17
C THR A 219 16.28 -7.19 9.79
N THR A 220 16.45 -7.09 11.11
CA THR A 220 16.59 -5.80 11.79
C THR A 220 17.76 -4.98 11.21
N GLU A 221 18.84 -5.64 10.79
CA GLU A 221 19.99 -4.98 10.19
C GLU A 221 19.64 -4.37 8.82
N GLN A 222 18.94 -5.11 7.97
CA GLN A 222 18.45 -4.57 6.69
C GLN A 222 17.50 -3.39 6.88
N GLN A 223 16.64 -3.43 7.90
CA GLN A 223 15.74 -2.31 8.23
C GLN A 223 16.54 -1.07 8.66
N LYS A 224 17.58 -1.24 9.49
CA LYS A 224 18.49 -0.15 9.89
C LYS A 224 19.25 0.42 8.69
N GLN A 225 19.72 -0.43 7.78
CA GLN A 225 20.42 0.01 6.58
C GLN A 225 19.54 0.91 5.70
N LEU A 226 18.28 0.54 5.48
CA LEU A 226 17.33 1.39 4.74
C LEU A 226 16.99 2.67 5.50
N ALA A 227 16.80 2.60 6.82
CA ALA A 227 16.49 3.77 7.63
C ALA A 227 17.65 4.77 7.73
N ALA A 228 18.90 4.33 7.51
CA ALA A 228 20.08 5.17 7.52
C ALA A 228 20.36 5.87 6.18
N LYS A 229 19.61 5.53 5.12
CA LYS A 229 19.73 6.19 3.81
C LYS A 229 19.19 7.63 3.88
N PRO A 230 19.78 8.57 3.09
CA PRO A 230 19.50 10.00 3.16
C PRO A 230 18.12 10.42 2.64
#